data_AF-A0A9P0JBE2-F1
#
_entry.id   AF-A0A9P0JBE2-F1
#
_cell.length_a   1.000
_cell.length_b   1.000
_cell.length_c   1.000
_cell.angle_alpha   90.00
_cell.angle_beta   90.00
_cell.angle_gamma   90.00
#
_symmetry.space_group_name_H-M   'P 1'
#
loop_
_entity.id
_entity.type
_entity.pdbx_description
1 polymer ?
#
loop_
_entity_poly.entity_id
_entity_poly.type
_entity_poly.pdbx_seq_one_letter_code
_entity_poly.pdbx_strand_id
1 'polypeptide(L)'
;MNILKDNRVKEYISSLNGWNPIQCMPLHCQCFGENLSEDAHLVIAYPFSNNLAELAAIQGPKNVRSIIMYITKTSYFNGDTMKYLVNEMLQCKDVVTIEQYYNVLDQNLKMHPPCAQYMDKEYEKLLLVSYRKYFGEMSLWDYIIELLNQITTGDILYGDNEAYDLAFKRCLSFCICILKIDFEVSKRKNVRPLVAKCLNYHSARRTRMSDITKLLDMLYNTGYNFQTQVIDLALLVNQLK
;
A
#
# COMPACT_ATOMS: atom_id res chain seq x y z
N MET A 1 -12.69 22.02 -6.04
CA MET A 1 -11.50 22.45 -6.81
C MET A 1 -10.90 21.20 -7.44
N ASN A 2 -10.44 21.24 -8.70
CA ASN A 2 -9.75 20.09 -9.30
C ASN A 2 -8.27 20.11 -8.87
N ILE A 3 -7.83 19.07 -8.16
CA ILE A 3 -6.48 18.94 -7.60
C ILE A 3 -5.38 19.13 -8.65
N LEU A 4 -5.56 18.60 -9.87
CA LEU A 4 -4.57 18.68 -10.95
C LEU A 4 -4.52 20.06 -11.63
N LYS A 5 -5.47 20.95 -11.32
CA LYS A 5 -5.45 22.34 -11.80
C LYS A 5 -4.80 23.30 -10.81
N ASP A 6 -4.55 22.87 -9.57
CA ASP A 6 -3.89 23.66 -8.53
C ASP A 6 -2.44 23.99 -8.92
N ASN A 7 -2.01 25.24 -8.66
CA ASN A 7 -0.68 25.71 -9.07
C ASN A 7 0.45 24.99 -8.33
N ARG A 8 0.30 24.71 -7.02
CA ARG A 8 1.31 23.98 -6.24
C ARG A 8 1.46 22.55 -6.73
N VAL A 9 0.34 21.93 -7.11
CA VAL A 9 0.34 20.59 -7.69
C VAL A 9 1.00 20.60 -9.07
N LYS A 10 0.75 21.61 -9.91
CA LYS A 10 1.45 21.77 -11.19
C LYS A 10 2.95 21.98 -11.03
N GLU A 11 3.37 22.80 -10.06
CA GLU A 11 4.78 23.01 -9.73
C GLU A 11 5.44 21.71 -9.26
N TYR A 12 4.77 20.95 -8.39
CA TYR A 12 5.21 19.62 -7.99
C TYR A 12 5.33 18.66 -9.20
N ILE A 13 4.32 18.59 -10.07
CA ILE A 13 4.40 17.76 -11.29
C ILE A 13 5.56 18.20 -12.18
N SER A 14 5.78 19.51 -12.30
CA SER A 14 6.86 20.07 -13.12
C SER A 14 8.23 19.76 -12.54
N SER A 15 8.37 19.78 -11.20
CA SER A 15 9.62 19.43 -10.52
C SER A 15 9.97 17.95 -10.64
N LEU A 16 8.98 17.10 -10.92
CA LEU A 16 9.21 15.73 -11.31
C LEU A 16 9.89 15.62 -12.70
N ASN A 17 9.99 16.66 -13.54
CA ASN A 17 10.70 16.62 -14.83
C ASN A 17 10.26 15.51 -15.81
N GLY A 18 9.01 15.05 -15.73
CA GLY A 18 8.52 13.88 -16.50
C GLY A 18 8.88 12.53 -15.88
N TRP A 19 9.44 12.55 -14.68
CA TRP A 19 9.83 11.40 -13.89
C TRP A 19 8.58 10.95 -13.10
N ASN A 20 8.19 9.67 -13.16
CA ASN A 20 7.17 9.18 -12.22
C ASN A 20 7.82 9.21 -10.81
N PRO A 21 7.14 9.58 -9.70
CA PRO A 21 7.76 9.74 -8.36
C PRO A 21 8.41 8.48 -7.76
N ILE A 22 8.58 7.41 -8.55
CA ILE A 22 8.99 6.06 -8.16
C ILE A 22 10.52 5.88 -8.17
N GLN A 23 11.30 6.86 -8.63
CA GLN A 23 12.71 6.63 -8.98
C GLN A 23 13.65 6.23 -7.85
N CYS A 24 13.23 6.37 -6.60
CA CYS A 24 14.01 5.87 -5.48
C CYS A 24 13.67 4.41 -5.10
N MET A 25 12.76 3.75 -5.82
CA MET A 25 12.36 2.38 -5.52
C MET A 25 12.99 1.39 -6.51
N PRO A 26 13.66 0.33 -6.01
CA PRO A 26 14.18 -0.70 -6.88
C PRO A 26 13.03 -1.32 -7.69
N LEU A 27 13.19 -1.41 -9.01
CA LEU A 27 12.19 -2.01 -9.92
C LEU A 27 12.47 -3.49 -10.21
N HIS A 28 13.55 -4.01 -9.63
CA HIS A 28 14.01 -5.38 -9.79
C HIS A 28 14.04 -6.03 -8.41
N CYS A 29 13.37 -7.18 -8.28
CA CYS A 29 13.39 -7.94 -7.05
C CYS A 29 14.81 -8.42 -6.74
N GLN A 30 15.28 -8.18 -5.51
CA GLN A 30 16.64 -8.56 -5.12
C GLN A 30 16.84 -10.09 -5.14
N CYS A 31 15.75 -10.88 -5.12
CA CYS A 31 15.82 -12.31 -5.35
C CYS A 31 16.45 -12.66 -6.71
N PHE A 32 16.29 -11.86 -7.75
CA PHE A 32 16.88 -12.16 -9.07
C PHE A 32 18.32 -11.65 -9.23
N GLY A 33 18.85 -10.91 -8.24
CA GLY A 33 20.18 -10.29 -8.30
C GLY A 33 21.32 -11.22 -7.85
N GLU A 34 21.02 -12.28 -7.10
CA GLU A 34 22.02 -13.21 -6.53
C GLU A 34 21.53 -14.66 -6.67
N ASN A 35 21.82 -15.35 -7.79
CA ASN A 35 21.77 -16.82 -7.93
C ASN A 35 20.53 -17.59 -7.37
N LEU A 36 19.36 -16.97 -7.24
CA LEU A 36 18.12 -17.68 -6.88
C LEU A 36 17.35 -18.04 -8.15
N SER A 37 16.76 -19.25 -8.17
CA SER A 37 16.11 -19.77 -9.37
C SER A 37 14.91 -18.92 -9.79
N GLU A 38 14.57 -18.91 -11.09
CA GLU A 38 13.31 -18.35 -11.61
C GLU A 38 12.07 -18.90 -10.88
N ASP A 39 12.22 -20.09 -10.28
CA ASP A 39 11.21 -20.79 -9.51
C ASP A 39 11.21 -20.45 -8.01
N ALA A 40 11.96 -19.44 -7.54
CA ALA A 40 11.96 -19.06 -6.11
C ALA A 40 10.56 -18.66 -5.60
N HIS A 41 9.65 -18.27 -6.50
CA HIS A 41 8.24 -18.00 -6.21
C HIS A 41 7.31 -19.22 -6.40
N LEU A 42 7.80 -20.29 -7.01
CA LEU A 42 7.08 -21.54 -7.30
C LEU A 42 7.43 -22.66 -6.31
N VAL A 43 8.67 -22.67 -5.83
CA VAL A 43 9.08 -23.40 -4.63
C VAL A 43 8.56 -22.60 -3.45
N ILE A 44 7.25 -22.70 -3.25
CA ILE A 44 6.63 -22.22 -2.03
C ILE A 44 7.36 -22.95 -0.90
N ALA A 45 8.19 -22.22 -0.17
CA ALA A 45 8.66 -22.64 1.14
C ALA A 45 7.43 -22.65 2.06
N TYR A 46 6.60 -23.70 1.91
CA TYR A 46 5.55 -24.04 2.86
C TYR A 46 6.22 -24.64 4.10
N PRO A 47 5.89 -24.20 5.32
CA PRO A 47 5.33 -22.92 5.71
C PRO A 47 6.29 -22.19 6.66
N PHE A 48 6.74 -20.98 6.34
CA PHE A 48 6.96 -20.05 7.44
C PHE A 48 5.56 -19.72 7.97
N SER A 49 5.23 -20.32 9.12
CA SER A 49 3.88 -20.45 9.66
C SER A 49 3.04 -19.17 9.49
N ASN A 50 1.72 -19.34 9.38
CA ASN A 50 0.69 -18.29 9.48
C ASN A 50 0.78 -17.42 10.75
N ASN A 51 1.83 -17.58 11.56
CA ASN A 51 1.88 -17.21 12.95
C ASN A 51 3.27 -16.69 13.36
N LEU A 52 4.32 -16.59 12.54
CA LEU A 52 5.63 -16.10 13.06
C LEU A 52 5.69 -14.57 13.18
N ALA A 53 5.09 -13.85 12.24
CA ALA A 53 4.85 -12.41 12.39
C ALA A 53 3.82 -12.13 13.49
N GLU A 54 2.77 -12.96 13.60
CA GLU A 54 1.80 -12.89 14.69
C GLU A 54 2.45 -13.22 16.05
N LEU A 55 3.25 -14.27 16.16
CA LEU A 55 4.00 -14.67 17.35
C LEU A 55 5.05 -13.62 17.73
N ALA A 56 5.76 -13.03 16.76
CA ALA A 56 6.71 -11.95 17.02
C ALA A 56 6.01 -10.66 17.48
N ALA A 57 4.81 -10.38 16.99
CA ALA A 57 3.95 -9.29 17.47
C ALA A 57 3.36 -9.57 18.87
N ILE A 58 3.00 -10.82 19.16
CA ILE A 58 2.33 -11.24 20.40
C ILE A 58 3.32 -11.46 21.57
N GLN A 59 4.57 -11.86 21.32
CA GLN A 59 5.45 -12.36 22.40
C GLN A 59 6.13 -11.30 23.30
N GLY A 60 6.16 -10.01 22.94
CA GLY A 60 6.79 -8.96 23.76
C GLY A 60 8.31 -9.18 24.00
N PRO A 61 9.08 -8.21 24.54
CA PRO A 61 8.72 -6.95 25.21
C PRO A 61 8.70 -5.69 24.30
N LYS A 62 8.16 -4.57 24.82
CA LYS A 62 8.19 -3.20 24.23
C LYS A 62 9.59 -2.63 23.90
N ASN A 63 10.65 -3.38 24.23
CA ASN A 63 12.06 -3.03 23.98
C ASN A 63 12.68 -3.82 22.81
N VAL A 64 11.89 -4.59 22.06
CA VAL A 64 12.38 -5.25 20.84
C VAL A 64 12.60 -4.17 19.78
N ARG A 65 13.82 -3.65 19.70
CA ARG A 65 14.31 -2.74 18.66
C ARG A 65 14.24 -3.34 17.23
N SER A 66 13.69 -4.54 17.06
CA SER A 66 14.03 -5.39 15.91
C SER A 66 12.97 -6.46 15.59
N ILE A 67 11.78 -6.06 15.11
CA ILE A 67 11.09 -6.91 14.10
C ILE A 67 12.00 -7.08 12.84
N ILE A 68 13.06 -6.26 12.75
CA ILE A 68 14.23 -6.33 11.86
C ILE A 68 14.90 -7.72 11.83
N MET A 69 14.81 -8.56 12.87
CA MET A 69 15.69 -9.74 12.97
C MET A 69 15.27 -10.98 12.15
N TYR A 70 14.07 -11.02 11.56
CA TYR A 70 13.62 -12.18 10.77
C TYR A 70 13.53 -11.95 9.26
N ILE A 71 13.90 -10.75 8.78
CA ILE A 71 13.98 -10.47 7.35
C ILE A 71 15.34 -10.93 6.84
N THR A 72 15.47 -12.23 6.60
CA THR A 72 16.61 -12.73 5.83
C THR A 72 16.47 -12.22 4.39
N LYS A 73 17.59 -11.96 3.70
CA LYS A 73 17.62 -11.57 2.27
C LYS A 73 16.81 -12.52 1.35
N THR A 74 16.44 -13.70 1.85
CA THR A 74 15.80 -14.80 1.13
C THR A 74 14.32 -15.00 1.48
N SER A 75 13.75 -14.26 2.45
CA SER A 75 12.35 -14.44 2.88
C SER A 75 11.46 -13.29 2.40
N TYR A 76 10.33 -13.59 1.78
CA TYR A 76 9.28 -12.64 1.41
C TYR A 76 7.98 -12.94 2.16
N PHE A 77 7.15 -11.93 2.41
CA PHE A 77 5.84 -12.12 3.04
C PHE A 77 4.74 -12.32 1.99
N ASN A 78 3.97 -13.40 2.12
CA ASN A 78 2.78 -13.58 1.30
C ASN A 78 1.68 -12.56 1.66
N GLY A 79 0.64 -12.49 0.83
CA GLY A 79 -0.48 -11.58 0.99
C GLY A 79 -1.22 -11.73 2.32
N ASP A 80 -1.29 -12.93 2.91
CA ASP A 80 -2.00 -13.14 4.18
C ASP A 80 -1.21 -12.57 5.36
N THR A 81 0.12 -12.75 5.38
CA THR A 81 0.99 -12.13 6.38
C THR A 81 0.97 -10.60 6.28
N MET A 82 0.98 -10.06 5.06
CA MET A 82 0.86 -8.61 4.87
C MET A 82 -0.51 -8.09 5.35
N LYS A 83 -1.60 -8.83 5.12
CA LYS A 83 -2.94 -8.48 5.64
C LYS A 83 -2.96 -8.41 7.16
N TYR A 84 -2.39 -9.41 7.83
CA TYR A 84 -2.28 -9.41 9.30
C TYR A 84 -1.54 -8.16 9.79
N LEU A 85 -0.33 -7.90 9.26
CA LEU A 85 0.49 -6.76 9.68
C LEU A 85 -0.20 -5.41 9.45
N VAL A 86 -0.88 -5.24 8.30
CA VAL A 86 -1.66 -4.04 8.01
C VAL A 86 -2.83 -3.90 8.98
N ASN A 87 -3.53 -4.99 9.30
CA ASN A 87 -4.63 -4.96 10.26
C ASN A 87 -4.15 -4.60 11.67
N GLU A 88 -3.08 -5.23 12.15
CA GLU A 88 -2.48 -4.92 13.46
C GLU A 88 -2.01 -3.48 13.53
N MET A 89 -1.37 -2.96 12.48
CA MET A 89 -0.95 -1.57 12.39
C MET A 89 -2.14 -0.61 12.51
N LEU A 90 -3.24 -0.87 11.79
CA LEU A 90 -4.44 -0.03 11.81
C LEU A 90 -5.21 -0.07 13.14
N GLN A 91 -5.09 -1.17 13.91
CA GLN A 91 -5.71 -1.31 15.22
C GLN A 91 -4.79 -0.87 16.38
N CYS A 92 -3.53 -0.56 16.09
CA CYS A 92 -2.54 -0.23 17.10
C CYS A 92 -2.79 1.17 17.70
N LYS A 93 -2.58 1.27 19.01
CA LYS A 93 -2.69 2.54 19.77
C LYS A 93 -1.33 3.14 20.14
N ASP A 94 -0.24 2.49 19.73
CA ASP A 94 1.13 2.87 20.09
C ASP A 94 1.93 3.27 18.84
N VAL A 95 2.34 4.53 18.79
CA VAL A 95 3.06 5.14 17.65
C VAL A 95 4.34 4.38 17.30
N VAL A 96 5.10 3.94 18.30
CA VAL A 96 6.37 3.23 18.09
C VAL A 96 6.11 1.88 17.41
N THR A 97 5.10 1.16 17.85
CA THR A 97 4.70 -0.14 17.30
C THR A 97 4.16 0.00 15.86
N ILE A 98 3.41 1.07 15.57
CA ILE A 98 2.97 1.38 14.19
C ILE A 98 4.16 1.53 13.25
N GLU A 99 5.17 2.30 13.64
CA GLU A 99 6.38 2.46 12.84
C GLU A 99 7.12 1.14 12.65
N GLN A 100 7.15 0.26 13.65
CA GLN A 100 7.75 -1.05 13.50
C GLN A 100 7.03 -1.90 12.45
N TYR A 101 5.70 -1.98 12.48
CA TYR A 101 4.93 -2.69 11.46
C TYR A 101 5.12 -2.09 10.07
N TYR A 102 5.08 -0.76 9.96
CA TYR A 102 5.30 -0.09 8.68
C TYR A 102 6.70 -0.37 8.14
N ASN A 103 7.75 -0.28 8.97
CA ASN A 103 9.12 -0.55 8.53
C ASN A 103 9.28 -1.98 8.01
N VAL A 104 8.59 -2.95 8.59
CA VAL A 104 8.59 -4.34 8.11
C VAL A 104 7.94 -4.45 6.73
N LEU A 105 6.79 -3.82 6.53
CA LEU A 105 6.09 -3.78 5.24
C LEU A 105 6.91 -3.06 4.16
N ASP A 106 7.49 -1.90 4.49
CA ASP A 106 8.32 -1.09 3.60
C ASP A 106 9.61 -1.82 3.20
N GLN A 107 10.27 -2.51 4.15
CA GLN A 107 11.44 -3.34 3.86
C GLN A 107 11.09 -4.54 2.96
N ASN A 108 9.97 -5.21 3.20
CA ASN A 108 9.50 -6.29 2.32
C ASN A 108 9.27 -5.77 0.89
N LEU A 109 8.65 -4.60 0.74
CA LEU A 109 8.43 -3.98 -0.56
C LEU A 109 9.73 -3.56 -1.26
N LYS A 110 10.74 -3.08 -0.52
CA LYS A 110 12.04 -2.66 -1.07
C LYS A 110 12.96 -3.83 -1.44
N MET A 111 12.89 -4.95 -0.71
CA MET A 111 13.67 -6.16 -1.02
C MET A 111 13.01 -7.01 -2.09
N HIS A 112 11.68 -7.07 -2.07
CA HIS A 112 10.85 -7.78 -3.03
C HIS A 112 9.97 -6.80 -3.81
N PRO A 113 10.59 -5.80 -4.47
CA PRO A 113 9.82 -4.94 -5.31
C PRO A 113 9.21 -5.79 -6.44
N PRO A 114 8.03 -5.40 -6.88
CA PRO A 114 7.23 -6.04 -7.91
C PRO A 114 8.01 -6.79 -9.02
N CYS A 115 8.32 -8.08 -8.84
CA CYS A 115 8.43 -8.96 -10.01
C CYS A 115 7.00 -9.26 -10.45
N ALA A 116 6.72 -9.31 -11.76
CA ALA A 116 5.31 -9.41 -12.23
C ALA A 116 4.55 -10.58 -11.61
N GLN A 117 5.22 -11.71 -11.36
CA GLN A 117 4.58 -12.87 -10.73
C GLN A 117 4.20 -12.63 -9.25
N TYR A 118 4.99 -11.87 -8.51
CA TYR A 118 4.70 -11.53 -7.12
C TYR A 118 3.58 -10.48 -7.02
N MET A 119 3.50 -9.57 -8.00
CA MET A 119 2.42 -8.57 -8.09
C MET A 119 1.05 -9.15 -8.30
N ASP A 120 0.92 -9.97 -9.35
CA ASP A 120 -0.36 -10.55 -9.74
C ASP A 120 -0.86 -11.58 -8.71
N LYS A 121 0.03 -12.10 -7.84
CA LYS A 121 -0.35 -13.08 -6.82
C LYS A 121 -0.53 -12.47 -5.45
N GLU A 122 0.50 -11.85 -4.86
CA GLU A 122 0.50 -11.53 -3.44
C GLU A 122 -0.05 -10.13 -3.15
N TYR A 123 0.33 -9.12 -3.94
CA TYR A 123 -0.19 -7.76 -3.77
C TYR A 123 -1.62 -7.60 -4.28
N GLU A 124 -1.99 -8.29 -5.35
CA GLU A 124 -3.39 -8.41 -5.75
C GLU A 124 -4.23 -9.07 -4.64
N LYS A 125 -3.74 -10.17 -4.06
CA LYS A 125 -4.40 -10.83 -2.93
C LYS A 125 -4.53 -9.90 -1.72
N LEU A 126 -3.50 -9.13 -1.39
CA LEU A 126 -3.54 -8.13 -0.32
C LEU A 126 -4.62 -7.07 -0.56
N LEU A 127 -4.59 -6.43 -1.73
CA LEU A 127 -5.41 -5.25 -2.00
C LEU A 127 -6.86 -5.58 -2.37
N LEU A 128 -7.12 -6.68 -3.10
CA LEU A 128 -8.42 -6.95 -3.73
C LEU A 128 -9.19 -8.13 -3.14
N VAL A 129 -8.56 -9.03 -2.40
CA VAL A 129 -9.25 -10.20 -1.82
C VAL A 129 -9.71 -9.88 -0.40
N SER A 130 -11.01 -9.98 -0.15
CA SER A 130 -11.58 -9.82 1.19
C SER A 130 -11.12 -10.92 2.14
N TYR A 131 -11.12 -10.61 3.43
CA TYR A 131 -10.78 -11.60 4.46
C TYR A 131 -11.72 -11.45 5.65
N ARG A 132 -12.42 -12.52 6.02
CA ARG A 132 -13.51 -12.50 7.03
C ARG A 132 -13.12 -11.94 8.40
N LYS A 133 -11.82 -11.86 8.73
CA LYS A 133 -11.35 -11.39 10.04
C LYS A 133 -10.79 -9.97 10.04
N TYR A 134 -10.52 -9.39 8.88
CA TYR A 134 -9.82 -8.11 8.76
C TYR A 134 -10.66 -7.10 7.99
N PHE A 135 -10.41 -5.81 8.24
CA PHE A 135 -10.95 -4.71 7.43
C PHE A 135 -12.48 -4.69 7.30
N GLY A 136 -13.21 -5.12 8.34
CA GLY A 136 -14.67 -5.20 8.30
C GLY A 136 -15.20 -6.14 7.20
N GLU A 137 -14.47 -7.22 6.91
CA GLU A 137 -14.77 -8.19 5.84
C GLU A 137 -14.65 -7.61 4.42
N MET A 138 -14.05 -6.42 4.27
CA MET A 138 -13.77 -5.80 2.98
C MET A 138 -12.40 -6.21 2.43
N SER A 139 -12.15 -5.88 1.17
CA SER A 139 -10.77 -5.84 0.66
C SER A 139 -10.03 -4.65 1.30
N LEU A 140 -8.70 -4.71 1.41
CA LEU A 140 -7.93 -3.59 1.96
C LEU A 140 -8.17 -2.29 1.16
N TRP A 141 -8.28 -2.40 -0.16
CA TRP A 141 -8.59 -1.24 -0.99
C TRP A 141 -9.95 -0.63 -0.66
N ASP A 142 -11.00 -1.45 -0.60
CA ASP A 142 -12.35 -0.96 -0.32
C ASP A 142 -12.44 -0.36 1.09
N TYR A 143 -11.74 -0.95 2.05
CA TYR A 143 -11.63 -0.43 3.41
C TYR A 143 -10.96 0.95 3.46
N ILE A 144 -9.87 1.16 2.70
CA ILE A 144 -9.21 2.47 2.61
C ILE A 144 -10.16 3.52 1.98
N ILE A 145 -10.90 3.15 0.94
CA ILE A 145 -11.88 4.05 0.32
C ILE A 145 -12.99 4.41 1.30
N GLU A 146 -13.47 3.45 2.09
CA GLU A 146 -14.46 3.68 3.15
C GLU A 146 -13.93 4.66 4.20
N LEU A 147 -12.70 4.45 4.70
CA LEU A 147 -12.07 5.38 5.64
C LEU A 147 -11.90 6.79 5.06
N LEU A 148 -11.48 6.90 3.79
CA LEU A 148 -11.38 8.18 3.12
C LEU A 148 -12.73 8.90 3.04
N ASN A 149 -13.81 8.18 2.72
CA ASN A 149 -15.16 8.74 2.72
C ASN A 149 -15.57 9.23 4.12
N GLN A 150 -15.33 8.42 5.16
CA GLN A 150 -15.64 8.76 6.54
C GLN A 150 -14.84 9.99 7.03
N ILE A 151 -13.57 10.11 6.63
CA ILE A 151 -12.76 11.31 6.89
C ILE A 151 -13.37 12.53 6.19
N THR A 152 -13.79 12.42 4.93
CA THR A 152 -14.36 13.58 4.21
C THR A 152 -15.74 14.00 4.70
N THR A 153 -16.52 13.07 5.26
CA THR A 153 -17.85 13.34 5.79
C THR A 153 -17.82 13.81 7.24
N GLY A 154 -16.68 13.67 7.92
CA GLY A 154 -16.49 14.03 9.32
C GLY A 154 -16.88 12.93 10.31
N ASP A 155 -17.24 11.74 9.83
CA ASP A 155 -17.50 10.56 10.67
C ASP A 155 -16.23 10.06 11.39
N ILE A 156 -15.07 10.30 10.78
CA ILE A 156 -13.75 10.12 11.39
C ILE A 156 -13.06 11.48 11.50
N LEU A 157 -12.68 11.85 12.73
CA LEU A 157 -11.90 13.05 13.01
C LEU A 157 -10.40 12.76 12.88
N TYR A 158 -9.90 12.81 11.64
CA TYR A 158 -8.46 12.74 11.38
C TYR A 158 -7.75 13.99 11.94
N GLY A 159 -6.68 13.81 12.70
CA GLY A 159 -5.99 14.87 13.43
C GLY A 159 -6.14 14.79 14.96
N ASP A 160 -7.12 14.03 15.45
CA ASP A 160 -7.42 13.95 16.89
C ASP A 160 -6.66 12.81 17.59
N ASN A 161 -6.17 11.82 16.83
CA ASN A 161 -5.51 10.65 17.37
C ASN A 161 -4.23 10.34 16.58
N GLU A 162 -3.09 10.72 17.15
CA GLU A 162 -1.77 10.57 16.54
C GLU A 162 -1.46 9.14 16.07
N ALA A 163 -1.86 8.12 16.86
CA ALA A 163 -1.63 6.73 16.49
C ALA A 163 -2.50 6.31 15.30
N TYR A 164 -3.79 6.64 15.32
CA TYR A 164 -4.68 6.39 14.18
C TYR A 164 -4.20 7.11 12.92
N ASP A 165 -3.89 8.40 13.05
CA ASP A 165 -3.46 9.24 11.93
C ASP A 165 -2.19 8.68 11.29
N LEU A 166 -1.23 8.28 12.11
CA LEU A 166 0.00 7.66 11.64
C LEU A 166 -0.27 6.32 10.95
N ALA A 167 -1.03 5.42 11.59
CA ALA A 167 -1.33 4.11 11.02
C ALA A 167 -2.05 4.23 9.68
N PHE A 168 -3.04 5.11 9.60
CA PHE A 168 -3.75 5.42 8.36
C PHE A 168 -2.81 5.96 7.29
N LYS A 169 -2.00 6.98 7.61
CA LYS A 169 -1.05 7.58 6.66
C LYS A 169 -0.04 6.57 6.16
N ARG A 170 0.49 5.71 7.03
CA ARG A 170 1.42 4.62 6.67
C ARG A 170 0.75 3.59 5.77
N CYS A 171 -0.45 3.16 6.09
CA CYS A 171 -1.24 2.23 5.26
C CYS A 171 -1.52 2.81 3.87
N LEU A 172 -1.98 4.07 3.80
CA LEU A 172 -2.29 4.76 2.55
C LEU A 172 -1.03 4.92 1.69
N SER A 173 0.08 5.34 2.30
CA SER A 173 1.38 5.47 1.64
C SER A 173 1.87 4.13 1.08
N PHE A 174 1.76 3.05 1.86
CA PHE A 174 2.13 1.70 1.45
C PHE A 174 1.32 1.23 0.23
N CYS A 175 -0.01 1.40 0.27
CA CYS A 175 -0.90 1.02 -0.83
C CYS A 175 -0.59 1.79 -2.11
N ILE A 176 -0.44 3.12 -2.03
CA ILE A 176 -0.08 3.94 -3.19
C ILE A 176 1.27 3.53 -3.75
N CYS A 177 2.24 3.20 -2.90
CA CYS A 177 3.55 2.75 -3.32
C CYS A 177 3.47 1.45 -4.15
N ILE A 178 2.74 0.44 -3.67
CA ILE A 178 2.48 -0.80 -4.42
C ILE A 178 1.87 -0.48 -5.80
N LEU A 179 0.82 0.34 -5.84
CA LEU A 179 0.11 0.70 -7.07
C LEU A 179 1.00 1.46 -8.06
N LYS A 180 1.83 2.35 -7.56
CA LYS A 180 2.81 3.10 -8.35
C LYS A 180 3.81 2.17 -9.02
N ILE A 181 4.47 1.31 -8.24
CA ILE A 181 5.48 0.41 -8.79
C ILE A 181 4.84 -0.59 -9.77
N ASP A 182 3.65 -1.11 -9.43
CA ASP A 182 2.89 -1.97 -10.34
C ASP A 182 2.68 -1.31 -11.70
N PHE A 183 2.22 -0.06 -11.69
CA PHE A 183 1.89 0.67 -12.91
C PHE A 183 3.08 0.75 -13.86
N GLU A 184 4.28 1.02 -13.34
CA GLU A 184 5.51 1.05 -14.15
C GLU A 184 5.90 -0.31 -14.70
N VAL A 185 5.82 -1.37 -13.89
CA VAL A 185 6.13 -2.74 -14.33
C VAL A 185 5.12 -3.20 -15.38
N SER A 186 3.84 -2.98 -15.12
CA SER A 186 2.73 -3.34 -16.01
C SER A 186 2.81 -2.61 -17.35
N LYS A 187 3.14 -1.31 -17.34
CA LYS A 187 3.36 -0.51 -18.55
C LYS A 187 4.49 -1.07 -19.42
N ARG A 188 5.62 -1.45 -18.82
CA ARG A 188 6.76 -2.06 -19.55
C ARG A 188 6.41 -3.42 -20.15
N LYS A 189 5.54 -4.18 -19.48
CA LYS A 189 5.10 -5.51 -19.91
C LYS A 189 3.84 -5.52 -20.78
N ASN A 190 3.25 -4.35 -21.03
CA ASN A 190 1.98 -4.20 -21.74
C ASN A 190 0.84 -5.04 -21.13
N VAL A 191 0.74 -5.07 -19.80
CA VAL A 191 -0.32 -5.76 -19.05
C VAL A 191 -1.17 -4.77 -18.26
N ARG A 192 -2.38 -5.19 -17.89
CA ARG A 192 -3.31 -4.35 -17.14
C ARG A 192 -2.81 -4.13 -15.71
N PRO A 193 -2.60 -2.87 -15.27
CA PRO A 193 -2.06 -2.61 -13.94
C PRO A 193 -3.09 -2.84 -12.83
N LEU A 194 -2.61 -3.18 -11.64
CA LEU A 194 -3.37 -3.39 -10.41
C LEU A 194 -4.19 -2.16 -10.03
N VAL A 195 -3.69 -0.94 -10.26
CA VAL A 195 -4.46 0.29 -10.02
C VAL A 195 -5.74 0.33 -10.88
N ALA A 196 -5.72 -0.20 -12.10
CA ALA A 196 -6.91 -0.33 -12.94
C ALA A 196 -7.85 -1.44 -12.48
N LYS A 197 -7.36 -2.44 -11.72
CA LYS A 197 -8.17 -3.45 -11.04
C LYS A 197 -8.79 -2.91 -9.74
N CYS A 198 -8.06 -2.08 -8.98
CA CYS A 198 -8.55 -1.38 -7.79
C CYS A 198 -9.71 -0.42 -8.13
N LEU A 199 -9.52 0.38 -9.18
CA LEU A 199 -10.46 1.41 -9.63
C LEU A 199 -11.55 0.89 -10.61
N ASN A 200 -11.64 -0.45 -10.77
CA ASN A 200 -12.46 -1.19 -11.73
C ASN A 200 -13.83 -0.52 -12.05
N TYR A 201 -14.31 -0.32 -13.28
CA TYR A 201 -14.37 -1.21 -14.47
C TYR A 201 -14.85 -2.66 -14.22
N HIS A 202 -15.26 -3.02 -12.99
CA HIS A 202 -16.05 -4.22 -12.69
C HIS A 202 -17.41 -3.77 -12.21
N SER A 203 -18.47 -4.26 -12.83
CA SER A 203 -19.87 -3.97 -12.46
C SER A 203 -20.24 -4.33 -11.01
N ALA A 204 -19.41 -5.13 -10.34
CA ALA A 204 -19.61 -5.57 -8.96
C ALA A 204 -18.99 -4.63 -7.90
N ARG A 205 -18.15 -3.66 -8.27
CA ARG A 205 -17.58 -2.69 -7.32
C ARG A 205 -18.43 -1.42 -7.25
N ARG A 206 -18.65 -0.90 -6.04
CA ARG A 206 -19.55 0.24 -5.78
C ARG A 206 -19.01 1.58 -6.27
N THR A 207 -17.69 1.78 -6.25
CA THR A 207 -17.09 3.13 -6.41
C THR A 207 -16.59 3.37 -7.82
N ARG A 208 -17.15 4.35 -8.55
CA ARG A 208 -16.72 4.69 -9.91
C ARG A 208 -15.47 5.56 -9.89
N MET A 209 -14.71 5.58 -10.99
CA MET A 209 -13.55 6.46 -11.16
C MET A 209 -13.89 7.96 -10.98
N SER A 210 -15.10 8.36 -11.38
CA SER A 210 -15.62 9.72 -11.14
C SER A 210 -15.75 10.04 -9.65
N ASP A 211 -16.13 9.04 -8.85
CA ASP A 211 -16.38 9.19 -7.42
C ASP A 211 -15.04 9.26 -6.69
N ILE A 212 -14.06 8.44 -7.11
CA ILE A 212 -12.68 8.54 -6.64
C ILE A 212 -12.08 9.92 -6.96
N THR A 213 -12.28 10.44 -8.18
CA THR A 213 -11.75 11.77 -8.54
C THR A 213 -12.33 12.86 -7.63
N LYS A 214 -13.65 12.83 -7.38
CA LYS A 214 -14.31 13.78 -6.46
C LYS A 214 -13.82 13.63 -5.02
N LEU A 215 -13.65 12.39 -4.55
CA LEU A 215 -13.14 12.09 -3.22
C LEU A 215 -11.72 12.67 -3.03
N LEU A 216 -10.83 12.48 -4.00
CA LEU A 216 -9.46 13.04 -3.96
C LEU A 216 -9.47 14.57 -3.97
N ASP A 217 -10.34 15.19 -4.77
CA ASP A 217 -10.52 16.64 -4.76
C ASP A 217 -10.98 17.14 -3.38
N MET A 218 -11.91 16.44 -2.73
CA MET A 218 -12.39 16.78 -1.38
C MET A 218 -11.28 16.63 -0.34
N LEU A 219 -10.59 15.49 -0.33
CA LEU A 219 -9.48 15.20 0.58
C LEU A 219 -8.36 16.22 0.45
N TYR A 220 -8.01 16.65 -0.76
CA TYR A 220 -6.98 17.67 -0.95
C TYR A 220 -7.34 18.99 -0.25
N ASN A 221 -8.62 19.37 -0.24
CA ASN A 221 -9.07 20.61 0.40
C ASN A 221 -9.11 20.54 1.94
N THR A 222 -8.92 19.36 2.55
CA THR A 222 -8.93 19.21 4.01
C THR A 222 -7.69 19.80 4.69
N GLY A 223 -6.56 19.91 3.99
CA GLY A 223 -5.30 20.34 4.60
C GLY A 223 -4.57 19.27 5.42
N TYR A 224 -5.05 18.03 5.44
CA TYR A 224 -4.44 16.98 6.26
C TYR A 224 -3.02 16.60 5.81
N ASN A 225 -2.23 16.09 6.75
CA ASN A 225 -0.81 15.79 6.57
C ASN A 225 -0.50 14.63 5.59
N PHE A 226 -1.51 14.06 4.94
CA PHE A 226 -1.42 13.04 3.88
C PHE A 226 -1.76 13.58 2.48
N GLN A 227 -1.79 14.91 2.29
CA GLN A 227 -2.04 15.53 0.98
C GLN A 227 -1.12 15.02 -0.13
N THR A 228 0.15 14.72 0.16
CA THR A 228 1.07 14.15 -0.83
C THR A 228 0.58 12.80 -1.35
N GLN A 229 0.06 11.93 -0.46
CA GLN A 229 -0.55 10.66 -0.85
C GLN A 229 -1.79 10.88 -1.74
N VAL A 230 -2.62 11.89 -1.43
CA VAL A 230 -3.79 12.23 -2.27
C VAL A 230 -3.36 12.69 -3.66
N ILE A 231 -2.36 13.56 -3.76
CA ILE A 231 -1.79 14.02 -5.04
C ILE A 231 -1.25 12.84 -5.84
N ASP A 232 -0.47 11.99 -5.19
CA ASP A 232 0.15 10.82 -5.80
C ASP A 232 -0.87 9.84 -6.39
N LEU A 233 -1.97 9.59 -5.67
CA LEU A 233 -3.06 8.76 -6.16
C LEU A 233 -3.84 9.46 -7.29
N ALA A 234 -4.06 10.78 -7.21
CA ALA A 234 -4.70 11.54 -8.28
C ALA A 234 -3.90 11.50 -9.59
N LEU A 235 -2.56 11.56 -9.51
CA LEU A 235 -1.68 11.40 -10.66
C LEU A 235 -1.80 10.02 -11.29
N LEU A 236 -1.76 8.96 -10.47
CA LEU A 236 -1.99 7.58 -10.95
C LEU A 236 -3.34 7.42 -11.64
N VAL A 237 -4.42 7.92 -11.03
CA VAL A 237 -5.77 7.88 -11.60
C VAL A 237 -5.81 8.61 -12.95
N ASN A 238 -5.12 9.75 -13.08
CA ASN A 238 -5.11 10.51 -14.32
C ASN A 238 -4.34 9.83 -15.45
N GLN A 239 -3.31 9.03 -15.14
CA GLN A 239 -2.54 8.26 -16.11
C GLN A 239 -3.31 7.05 -16.69
N LEU A 240 -4.48 6.72 -16.11
CA LEU A 240 -5.35 5.64 -16.58
C LEU A 240 -6.49 6.14 -17.49
N LYS A 241 -6.63 7.45 -17.68
CA LYS A 241 -7.61 8.05 -18.60
C LYS A 241 -7.05 8.12 -20.01
#